data_AF-A0A416EGV0-F1
#
_entry.id   AF-A0A416EGV0-F1
#
_cell.length_a   1.000
_cell.length_b   1.000
_cell.length_c   1.000
_cell.angle_alpha   90.00
_cell.angle_beta   90.00
_cell.angle_gamma   90.00
#
_symmetry.space_group_name_H-M   'P 1'
#
loop_
_entity.id
_entity.type
_entity.pdbx_description
1 polymer ?
#
loop_
_entity_poly.entity_id
_entity_poly.type
_entity_poly.pdbx_seq_one_letter_code
_entity_poly.pdbx_strand_id
1 'polypeptide(L)'
;MSRKEFLDELAFLLQDIPLVEQLEALQYYNDYFDDAGPEAEQDIIKELESPAKVAAMVKGGVSEEDGEFTERGYSNPHYRGPSYEMVEKEKQRRDKEDQSHPYSEEGGFDGGQKSGSSGRGMGGLLVVLFIIGFPVIIAMLSAVFAVMVGVASVMFAVGVVLAVLLIVFLCTGFFCIAAGLAKLFTLPLTGALFCGTGSVLIGLGLLSLVLCILYYGKVLPACMRGLGSMFNWSIGLFRRRRSCV
;
A
#
# COMPACT_ATOMS: atom_id res chain seq x y z
N MET A 1 -5.24 34.30 11.52
CA MET A 1 -5.16 32.84 11.58
C MET A 1 -5.32 32.30 10.18
N SER A 2 -4.24 31.82 9.59
CA SER A 2 -4.25 30.91 8.43
C SER A 2 -4.45 29.46 8.90
N ARG A 3 -4.78 28.53 7.99
CA ARG A 3 -4.79 27.08 8.25
C ARG A 3 -3.49 26.61 8.92
N LYS A 4 -2.34 27.11 8.47
CA LYS A 4 -1.04 26.74 9.05
C LYS A 4 -0.88 27.23 10.49
N GLU A 5 -1.24 28.48 10.79
CA GLU A 5 -1.23 29.01 12.16
C GLU A 5 -2.12 28.17 13.10
N PHE A 6 -3.31 27.80 12.65
CA PHE A 6 -4.24 26.96 13.43
C PHE A 6 -3.67 25.57 13.74
N LEU A 7 -3.08 24.89 12.74
CA LEU A 7 -2.50 23.56 12.91
C LEU A 7 -1.21 23.58 13.72
N ASP A 8 -0.36 24.61 13.57
CA ASP A 8 0.86 24.77 14.39
C ASP A 8 0.50 25.07 15.87
N GLU A 9 -0.54 25.87 16.12
CA GLU A 9 -1.04 26.15 17.49
C GLU A 9 -1.74 24.92 18.11
N LEU A 10 -2.56 24.20 17.34
CA LEU A 10 -3.14 22.93 17.76
C LEU A 10 -2.05 21.89 18.09
N ALA A 11 -0.99 21.81 17.28
CA ALA A 11 0.14 20.91 17.52
C ALA A 11 0.86 21.23 18.83
N PHE A 12 1.08 22.53 19.12
CA PHE A 12 1.64 22.99 20.40
C PHE A 12 0.73 22.61 21.58
N LEU A 13 -0.58 22.86 21.46
CA LEU A 13 -1.55 22.54 22.50
C LEU A 13 -1.71 21.03 22.73
N LEU A 14 -1.39 20.18 21.76
CA LEU A 14 -1.43 18.71 21.88
C LEU A 14 -0.08 18.06 22.26
N GLN A 15 0.90 18.81 22.76
CA GLN A 15 2.19 18.23 23.21
C GLN A 15 2.09 17.35 24.47
N ASP A 16 1.00 17.43 25.23
CA ASP A 16 0.80 16.65 26.47
C ASP A 16 0.28 15.21 26.25
N ILE A 17 -0.12 14.86 25.02
CA ILE A 17 -0.70 13.54 24.69
C ILE A 17 0.27 12.67 23.87
N PRO A 18 0.06 11.35 23.78
CA PRO A 18 0.92 10.46 22.99
C PRO A 18 1.09 10.92 21.53
N LEU A 19 2.32 10.84 21.02
CA LEU A 19 2.69 11.31 19.69
C LEU A 19 1.83 10.73 18.55
N VAL A 20 1.30 9.52 18.72
CA VAL A 20 0.38 8.90 17.73
C VAL A 20 -0.95 9.65 17.68
N GLU A 21 -1.56 9.93 18.83
CA GLU A 21 -2.82 10.66 18.96
C GLU A 21 -2.66 12.13 18.54
N GLN A 22 -1.52 12.75 18.84
CA GLN A 22 -1.16 14.09 18.34
C GLN A 22 -1.11 14.11 16.81
N LEU A 23 -0.45 13.14 16.17
CA LEU A 23 -0.35 13.04 14.71
C LEU A 23 -1.69 12.71 14.05
N GLU A 24 -2.49 11.83 14.64
CA GLU A 24 -3.82 11.45 14.15
C GLU A 24 -4.81 12.63 14.21
N ALA A 25 -4.86 13.35 15.32
CA ALA A 25 -5.67 14.56 15.46
C ALA A 25 -5.23 15.66 14.47
N LEU A 26 -3.92 15.91 14.34
CA LEU A 26 -3.40 16.87 13.37
C LEU A 26 -3.71 16.46 11.92
N GLN A 27 -3.62 15.17 11.60
CA GLN A 27 -3.99 14.68 10.28
C GLN A 27 -5.48 14.88 10.01
N TYR A 28 -6.37 14.50 10.95
CA TYR A 28 -7.82 14.65 10.79
C TYR A 28 -8.25 16.08 10.45
N TYR A 29 -7.76 17.07 11.20
CA TYR A 29 -8.08 18.47 10.91
C TYR A 29 -7.40 18.99 9.64
N ASN A 30 -6.20 18.50 9.31
CA ASN A 30 -5.50 18.87 8.08
C ASN A 30 -6.21 18.36 6.82
N ASP A 31 -6.66 17.11 6.84
CA ASP A 31 -7.45 16.48 5.77
C ASP A 31 -8.81 17.20 5.62
N TYR A 32 -9.47 17.58 6.72
CA TYR A 32 -10.70 18.39 6.71
C TYR A 32 -10.52 19.80 6.08
N PHE A 33 -9.35 20.43 6.23
CA PHE A 33 -9.02 21.66 5.50
C PHE A 33 -8.74 21.42 4.01
N ASP A 34 -8.17 20.27 3.61
CA ASP A 34 -7.93 19.95 2.20
C ASP A 34 -9.21 19.58 1.44
N ASP A 35 -10.14 18.84 2.07
CA ASP A 35 -11.43 18.47 1.46
C ASP A 35 -12.32 19.68 1.14
N ALA A 36 -12.22 20.76 1.92
CA ALA A 36 -12.96 22.00 1.69
C ALA A 36 -12.26 23.00 0.76
N GLY A 37 -10.95 22.88 0.59
CA GLY A 37 -10.15 23.70 -0.33
C GLY A 37 -9.78 25.11 0.17
N PRO A 38 -8.88 25.80 -0.55
CA PRO A 38 -8.27 27.06 -0.10
C PRO A 38 -9.25 28.24 -0.03
N GLU A 39 -10.38 28.19 -0.74
CA GLU A 39 -11.44 29.20 -0.60
C GLU A 39 -12.26 29.08 0.70
N ALA A 40 -12.29 27.92 1.36
CA ALA A 40 -13.12 27.67 2.55
C ALA A 40 -12.38 27.77 3.90
N GLU A 41 -11.04 27.86 3.92
CA GLU A 41 -10.24 27.83 5.15
C GLU A 41 -10.71 28.84 6.22
N GLN A 42 -11.10 30.05 5.81
CA GLN A 42 -11.54 31.10 6.72
C GLN A 42 -12.96 30.91 7.28
N ASP A 43 -13.79 30.04 6.68
CA ASP A 43 -15.11 29.70 7.21
C ASP A 43 -15.03 28.50 8.17
N ILE A 44 -14.21 27.49 7.84
CA ILE A 44 -13.84 26.42 8.80
C ILE A 44 -13.26 27.01 10.09
N ILE A 45 -12.38 28.01 9.97
CA ILE A 45 -11.77 28.67 11.14
C ILE A 45 -12.81 29.34 12.06
N LYS A 46 -13.98 29.73 11.53
CA LYS A 46 -15.10 30.26 12.34
C LYS A 46 -15.90 29.12 12.98
N GLU A 47 -16.13 28.03 12.25
CA GLU A 47 -16.88 26.85 12.71
C GLU A 47 -16.15 26.10 13.84
N LEU A 48 -14.82 25.96 13.73
CA LEU A 48 -13.99 25.36 14.78
C LEU A 48 -13.75 26.28 16.00
N GLU A 49 -14.13 27.57 15.90
CA GLU A 49 -13.97 28.67 16.86
C GLU A 49 -12.53 28.99 17.33
N SER A 50 -11.79 28.01 17.85
CA SER A 50 -10.41 28.19 18.33
C SER A 50 -9.65 26.85 18.45
N PRO A 51 -8.32 26.83 18.21
CA PRO A 51 -7.51 25.61 18.37
C PRO A 51 -7.47 25.12 19.83
N ALA A 52 -7.67 26.01 20.81
CA ALA A 52 -7.82 25.64 22.22
C ALA A 52 -9.09 24.83 22.51
N LYS A 53 -10.23 25.16 21.89
CA LYS A 53 -11.47 24.38 21.99
C LYS A 53 -11.30 22.98 21.39
N VAL A 54 -10.68 22.90 20.22
CA VAL A 54 -10.37 21.64 19.53
C VAL A 54 -9.38 20.79 20.35
N ALA A 55 -8.29 21.38 20.86
CA ALA A 55 -7.35 20.67 21.71
C ALA A 55 -8.00 20.12 22.99
N ALA A 56 -8.97 20.86 23.57
CA ALA A 56 -9.74 20.40 24.72
C ALA A 56 -10.72 19.26 24.37
N MET A 57 -11.29 19.22 23.16
CA MET A 57 -12.11 18.09 22.70
C MET A 57 -11.27 16.83 22.47
N VAL A 58 -10.10 16.97 21.84
CA VAL A 58 -9.16 15.86 21.61
C VAL A 58 -8.63 15.32 22.95
N LYS A 59 -8.11 16.18 23.84
CA LYS A 59 -7.64 15.77 25.18
C LYS A 59 -8.75 15.27 26.09
N GLY A 60 -9.97 15.80 25.92
CA GLY A 60 -11.16 15.38 26.66
C GLY A 60 -11.65 13.99 26.25
N GLY A 61 -11.16 13.45 25.13
CA GLY A 61 -11.43 12.07 24.69
C GLY A 61 -12.91 11.81 24.47
N VAL A 62 -13.53 12.49 23.50
CA VAL A 62 -14.95 12.29 23.15
C VAL A 62 -15.18 10.87 22.61
N SER A 63 -15.36 9.94 23.53
CA SER A 63 -16.18 8.75 23.33
C SER A 63 -17.64 9.19 23.38
N GLU A 64 -18.48 8.74 22.45
CA GLU A 64 -19.91 9.04 22.48
C GLU A 64 -20.68 8.15 23.50
N GLU A 65 -19.99 7.60 24.52
CA GLU A 65 -20.48 6.49 25.34
C GLU A 65 -20.55 6.77 26.86
N ASP A 66 -19.88 7.79 27.41
CA ASP A 66 -19.85 8.10 28.86
C ASP A 66 -20.86 9.18 29.33
N GLY A 67 -21.98 9.29 28.60
CA GLY A 67 -23.15 10.06 29.02
C GLY A 67 -24.04 9.31 30.01
N GLU A 68 -23.76 9.37 31.32
CA GLU A 68 -24.62 8.72 32.32
C GLU A 68 -25.99 9.40 32.43
N PHE A 69 -27.03 8.64 32.08
CA PHE A 69 -28.43 9.00 32.32
C PHE A 69 -28.84 8.63 33.74
N THR A 70 -28.88 9.63 34.61
CA THR A 70 -29.45 9.49 35.96
C THR A 70 -30.93 9.86 35.96
N GLU A 71 -31.69 9.46 36.99
CA GLU A 71 -33.09 9.92 37.20
C GLU A 71 -33.22 11.44 37.42
N ARG A 72 -32.10 12.18 37.43
CA ARG A 72 -32.05 13.66 37.50
C ARG A 72 -31.52 14.32 36.23
N GLY A 73 -31.32 13.54 35.16
CA GLY A 73 -30.86 14.01 33.86
C GLY A 73 -29.48 13.47 33.44
N TYR A 74 -29.03 13.96 32.28
CA TYR A 74 -27.74 13.65 31.67
C TYR A 74 -26.61 14.34 32.46
N SER A 75 -25.65 13.57 32.97
CA SER A 75 -24.52 14.10 33.73
C SER A 75 -23.20 13.59 33.19
N ASN A 76 -22.35 14.49 32.71
CA ASN A 76 -20.97 14.15 32.32
C ASN A 76 -20.02 14.50 33.49
N PRO A 77 -19.25 13.53 34.04
CA PRO A 77 -18.37 13.77 35.20
C PRO A 77 -17.30 14.86 35.00
N HIS A 78 -16.89 15.15 33.77
CA HIS A 78 -15.91 16.18 33.44
C HIS A 78 -16.52 17.58 33.21
N TYR A 79 -17.83 17.72 33.09
CA TYR A 79 -18.47 18.98 32.68
C TYR A 79 -19.12 19.76 33.83
N ARG A 80 -18.31 20.38 34.70
CA ARG A 80 -18.79 21.15 35.86
C ARG A 80 -19.21 22.60 35.54
N GLY A 81 -20.13 22.75 34.59
CA GLY A 81 -20.84 24.02 34.33
C GLY A 81 -22.03 24.25 35.28
N PRO A 82 -22.55 25.49 35.40
CA PRO A 82 -23.70 25.78 36.28
C PRO A 82 -25.00 25.15 35.75
N SER A 83 -25.72 24.45 36.63
CA SER A 83 -26.96 23.76 36.32
C SER A 83 -28.13 24.72 36.06
N TYR A 84 -28.82 24.57 34.93
CA TYR A 84 -30.13 25.20 34.71
C TYR A 84 -31.25 24.32 35.29
N GLU A 85 -32.09 24.92 36.12
CA GLU A 85 -33.14 24.25 36.88
C GLU A 85 -34.42 24.12 36.03
N MET A 86 -34.74 22.90 35.60
CA MET A 86 -35.93 22.63 34.78
C MET A 86 -37.19 22.59 35.67
N VAL A 87 -37.95 23.68 35.67
CA VAL A 87 -39.13 23.85 36.53
C VAL A 87 -40.26 22.88 36.15
N GLU A 88 -40.65 22.06 37.12
CA GLU A 88 -41.73 21.09 37.06
C GLU A 88 -43.12 21.74 36.87
N LYS A 89 -44.00 21.11 36.07
CA LYS A 89 -45.42 21.52 36.00
C LYS A 89 -46.37 20.37 35.65
N GLU A 90 -46.66 19.55 36.66
CA GLU A 90 -47.70 18.53 36.66
C GLU A 90 -49.11 19.11 36.37
N LYS A 91 -49.94 18.37 35.61
CA LYS A 91 -51.37 18.22 35.94
C LYS A 91 -52.03 16.98 35.34
N GLN A 92 -53.00 16.43 36.09
CA GLN A 92 -53.53 15.07 35.98
C GLN A 92 -54.86 14.96 35.20
N ARG A 93 -55.20 13.71 34.80
CA ARG A 93 -56.48 13.11 34.29
C ARG A 93 -56.31 12.57 32.86
N ARG A 94 -56.27 11.27 32.56
CA ARG A 94 -56.90 10.01 33.09
C ARG A 94 -58.32 9.74 32.53
N ASP A 95 -58.46 8.51 32.00
CA ASP A 95 -59.66 7.69 31.72
C ASP A 95 -60.30 7.65 30.29
N LYS A 96 -60.25 6.43 29.71
CA LYS A 96 -61.27 5.68 28.90
C LYS A 96 -61.44 5.82 27.36
N GLU A 97 -61.50 4.62 26.73
CA GLU A 97 -62.41 4.14 25.64
C GLU A 97 -62.37 4.84 24.24
N ASP A 98 -62.57 4.18 23.07
CA ASP A 98 -62.64 2.76 22.61
C ASP A 98 -62.59 2.70 21.04
N GLN A 99 -62.52 1.50 20.44
CA GLN A 99 -63.02 1.09 19.10
C GLN A 99 -62.26 1.35 17.76
N SER A 100 -62.00 0.23 17.06
CA SER A 100 -62.11 -0.04 15.59
C SER A 100 -61.05 0.39 14.52
N HIS A 101 -60.60 -0.63 13.76
CA HIS A 101 -59.99 -0.63 12.39
C HIS A 101 -61.10 -0.56 11.28
N PRO A 102 -60.89 -0.74 9.93
CA PRO A 102 -59.66 -0.96 9.11
C PRO A 102 -59.52 -0.17 7.75
N TYR A 103 -58.33 -0.21 7.13
CA TYR A 103 -57.99 -0.40 5.68
C TYR A 103 -56.43 -0.41 5.59
N SER A 104 -55.67 -1.25 4.85
CA SER A 104 -55.74 -1.74 3.44
C SER A 104 -55.38 -0.64 2.41
N GLU A 105 -54.52 -0.80 1.40
CA GLU A 105 -53.56 -1.84 0.94
C GLU A 105 -52.60 -1.16 -0.09
N GLU A 106 -51.42 -1.64 -0.51
CA GLU A 106 -50.63 -2.87 -0.25
C GLU A 106 -49.31 -2.48 0.51
N GLY A 107 -48.04 -2.88 0.24
CA GLY A 107 -47.43 -3.85 -0.69
C GLY A 107 -45.89 -3.85 -0.77
N GLY A 108 -45.32 -4.81 -1.51
CA GLY A 108 -43.87 -4.92 -1.83
C GLY A 108 -43.07 -5.96 -1.00
N PHE A 109 -42.40 -6.90 -1.67
CA PHE A 109 -41.71 -8.06 -1.06
C PHE A 109 -40.18 -8.08 -1.34
N ASP A 110 -39.49 -8.94 -0.56
CA ASP A 110 -38.05 -9.29 -0.62
C ASP A 110 -37.03 -8.27 -0.06
N GLY A 111 -35.88 -8.75 0.42
CA GLY A 111 -34.92 -7.90 1.16
C GLY A 111 -33.88 -8.56 2.08
N GLY A 112 -33.65 -9.88 2.02
CA GLY A 112 -32.44 -10.54 2.55
C GLY A 112 -32.26 -10.67 4.09
N GLN A 113 -31.58 -11.73 4.51
CA GLN A 113 -31.25 -12.01 5.92
C GLN A 113 -30.24 -10.99 6.50
N LYS A 114 -30.57 -10.36 7.64
CA LYS A 114 -29.66 -9.46 8.38
C LYS A 114 -29.15 -10.13 9.67
N SER A 115 -28.07 -10.90 9.58
CA SER A 115 -27.37 -11.45 10.76
C SER A 115 -26.35 -10.44 11.32
N GLY A 116 -26.84 -9.36 11.94
CA GLY A 116 -26.02 -8.29 12.53
C GLY A 116 -25.44 -8.65 13.91
N SER A 117 -24.55 -9.64 14.00
CA SER A 117 -23.96 -10.06 15.27
C SER A 117 -22.68 -9.30 15.64
N SER A 118 -22.75 -8.50 16.71
CA SER A 118 -21.65 -8.12 17.63
C SER A 118 -20.30 -7.66 17.03
N GLY A 119 -20.04 -6.34 17.04
CA GLY A 119 -18.77 -5.74 16.60
C GLY A 119 -18.12 -4.70 17.54
N ARG A 120 -18.58 -4.57 18.80
CA ARG A 120 -18.13 -3.52 19.76
C ARG A 120 -16.76 -3.83 20.39
N GLY A 121 -15.77 -4.04 19.53
CA GLY A 121 -14.35 -4.27 19.83
C GLY A 121 -13.45 -4.16 18.58
N MET A 122 -14.00 -3.66 17.46
CA MET A 122 -13.38 -3.75 16.14
C MET A 122 -12.17 -2.82 15.94
N GLY A 123 -12.09 -1.69 16.66
CA GLY A 123 -10.92 -0.80 16.61
C GLY A 123 -9.64 -1.48 17.12
N GLY A 124 -9.65 -2.00 18.35
CA GLY A 124 -8.52 -2.76 18.90
C GLY A 124 -8.20 -4.02 18.08
N LEU A 125 -9.22 -4.70 17.55
CA LEU A 125 -9.03 -5.86 16.68
C LEU A 125 -8.39 -5.49 15.33
N LEU A 126 -8.69 -4.31 14.77
CA LEU A 126 -8.01 -3.77 13.58
C LEU A 126 -6.54 -3.44 13.88
N VAL A 127 -6.22 -2.83 15.02
CA VAL A 127 -4.81 -2.56 15.41
C VAL A 127 -4.01 -3.87 15.53
N VAL A 128 -4.56 -4.89 16.20
CA VAL A 128 -3.94 -6.22 16.30
C VAL A 128 -3.84 -6.90 14.93
N LEU A 129 -4.86 -6.77 14.08
CA LEU A 129 -4.86 -7.29 12.70
C LEU A 129 -3.81 -6.59 11.83
N PHE A 130 -3.54 -5.30 12.04
CA PHE A 130 -2.43 -4.60 11.38
C PHE A 130 -1.07 -5.09 11.88
N ILE A 131 -0.87 -5.25 13.18
CA ILE A 131 0.39 -5.80 13.75
C ILE A 131 0.70 -7.20 13.20
N ILE A 132 -0.33 -8.03 12.99
CA ILE A 132 -0.17 -9.39 12.42
C ILE A 132 -0.13 -9.36 10.87
N GLY A 133 -0.84 -8.43 10.22
CA GLY A 133 -0.96 -8.34 8.77
C GLY A 133 0.20 -7.63 8.07
N PHE A 134 0.81 -6.63 8.71
CA PHE A 134 1.96 -5.89 8.17
C PHE A 134 3.16 -6.80 7.82
N PRO A 135 3.62 -7.74 8.69
CA PRO A 135 4.67 -8.69 8.31
C PRO A 135 4.24 -9.65 7.18
N VAL A 136 2.95 -9.97 7.03
CA VAL A 136 2.45 -10.78 5.90
C VAL A 136 2.51 -9.99 4.58
N ILE A 137 2.20 -8.69 4.61
CA ILE A 137 2.34 -7.80 3.45
C ILE A 137 3.81 -7.65 3.05
N ILE A 138 4.71 -7.43 4.02
CA ILE A 138 6.16 -7.37 3.77
C ILE A 138 6.68 -8.70 3.22
N ALA A 139 6.23 -9.85 3.74
CA ALA A 139 6.60 -11.17 3.24
C ALA A 139 6.11 -11.40 1.79
N MET A 140 4.88 -11.00 1.47
CA MET A 140 4.36 -11.06 0.09
C MET A 140 5.18 -10.20 -0.88
N LEU A 141 5.51 -8.97 -0.49
CA LEU A 141 6.33 -8.06 -1.31
C LEU A 141 7.75 -8.61 -1.49
N SER A 142 8.37 -9.15 -0.44
CA SER A 142 9.71 -9.75 -0.52
C SER A 142 9.74 -11.01 -1.37
N ALA A 143 8.70 -11.84 -1.34
CA ALA A 143 8.57 -13.01 -2.21
C ALA A 143 8.49 -12.62 -3.70
N VAL A 144 7.66 -11.63 -4.07
CA VAL A 144 7.59 -11.12 -5.45
C VAL A 144 8.92 -10.52 -5.89
N PHE A 145 9.57 -9.73 -5.02
CA PHE A 145 10.87 -9.13 -5.33
C PHE A 145 11.96 -10.19 -5.50
N ALA A 146 12.00 -11.21 -4.63
CA ALA A 146 12.94 -12.34 -4.72
C ALA A 146 12.77 -13.13 -6.02
N VAL A 147 11.54 -13.34 -6.50
CA VAL A 147 11.28 -13.97 -7.81
C VAL A 147 11.80 -13.09 -8.95
N MET A 148 11.56 -11.77 -8.93
CA MET A 148 12.08 -10.88 -9.98
C MET A 148 13.62 -10.82 -10.00
N VAL A 149 14.25 -10.71 -8.83
CA VAL A 149 15.72 -10.73 -8.70
C VAL A 149 16.30 -12.09 -9.08
N GLY A 150 15.61 -13.19 -8.74
CA GLY A 150 16.00 -14.55 -9.15
C GLY A 150 15.97 -14.75 -10.66
N VAL A 151 14.91 -14.30 -11.34
CA VAL A 151 14.85 -14.31 -12.81
C VAL A 151 15.98 -13.45 -13.39
N ALA A 152 16.16 -12.21 -12.90
CA ALA A 152 17.20 -11.31 -13.38
C ALA A 152 18.63 -11.85 -13.17
N SER A 153 18.90 -12.51 -12.05
CA SER A 153 20.23 -13.09 -11.77
C SER A 153 20.54 -14.30 -12.64
N VAL A 154 19.55 -15.16 -12.94
CA VAL A 154 19.69 -16.23 -13.93
C VAL A 154 19.94 -15.66 -15.33
N MET A 155 19.23 -14.59 -15.73
CA MET A 155 19.47 -13.92 -17.02
C MET A 155 20.90 -13.35 -17.11
N PHE A 156 21.38 -12.72 -16.04
CA PHE A 156 22.74 -12.20 -15.98
C PHE A 156 23.79 -13.31 -16.02
N ALA A 157 23.59 -14.40 -15.25
CA ALA A 157 24.50 -15.55 -15.21
C ALA A 157 24.63 -16.23 -16.59
N VAL A 158 23.52 -16.41 -17.32
CA VAL A 158 23.55 -16.93 -18.69
C VAL A 158 24.35 -16.01 -19.63
N GLY A 159 24.17 -14.69 -19.52
CA GLY A 159 24.96 -13.71 -20.29
C GLY A 159 26.47 -13.79 -20.00
N VAL A 160 26.85 -13.92 -18.72
CA VAL A 160 28.26 -14.10 -18.31
C VAL A 160 28.82 -15.43 -18.84
N VAL A 161 28.08 -16.53 -18.75
CA VAL A 161 28.52 -17.84 -19.28
C VAL A 161 28.75 -17.79 -20.79
N LEU A 162 27.85 -17.16 -21.56
CA LEU A 162 28.04 -16.98 -23.01
C LEU A 162 29.27 -16.12 -23.35
N ALA A 163 29.55 -15.08 -22.56
CA ALA A 163 30.74 -14.25 -22.73
C ALA A 163 32.04 -14.99 -22.38
N VAL A 164 32.06 -15.80 -21.31
CA VAL A 164 33.21 -16.63 -20.93
C VAL A 164 33.47 -17.72 -21.98
N LEU A 165 32.43 -18.42 -22.45
CA LEU A 165 32.55 -19.42 -23.51
C LEU A 165 33.14 -18.83 -24.80
N LEU A 166 32.71 -17.62 -25.19
CA LEU A 166 33.28 -16.90 -26.33
C LEU A 166 34.79 -16.66 -26.17
N ILE A 167 35.23 -16.14 -25.01
CA ILE A 167 36.65 -15.88 -24.75
C ILE A 167 37.44 -17.20 -24.80
N VAL A 168 36.95 -18.25 -24.15
CA VAL A 168 37.59 -19.58 -24.14
C VAL A 168 37.72 -20.13 -25.56
N PHE A 169 36.65 -20.16 -26.35
CA PHE A 169 36.71 -20.71 -27.73
C PHE A 169 37.64 -19.91 -28.65
N LEU A 170 37.68 -18.57 -28.53
CA LEU A 170 38.58 -17.75 -29.33
C LEU A 170 40.05 -17.93 -28.90
N CYS A 171 40.35 -17.92 -27.59
CA CYS A 171 41.71 -18.13 -27.09
C CYS A 171 42.23 -19.54 -27.41
N THR A 172 41.45 -20.58 -27.16
CA THR A 172 41.82 -21.97 -27.48
C THR A 172 41.93 -22.18 -29.00
N GLY A 173 41.02 -21.62 -29.79
CA GLY A 173 41.08 -21.68 -31.26
C GLY A 173 42.35 -21.05 -31.83
N PHE A 174 42.70 -19.84 -31.37
CA PHE A 174 43.93 -19.16 -31.76
C PHE A 174 45.19 -19.95 -31.38
N PHE A 175 45.24 -20.48 -30.15
CA PHE A 175 46.38 -21.27 -29.67
C PHE A 175 46.54 -22.60 -30.44
N CYS A 176 45.42 -23.25 -30.79
CA CYS A 176 45.42 -24.46 -31.64
C CYS A 176 45.93 -24.17 -33.06
N ILE A 177 45.60 -23.03 -33.67
CA ILE A 177 46.13 -22.64 -34.98
C ILE A 177 47.64 -22.37 -34.89
N ALA A 178 48.10 -21.61 -33.89
CA ALA A 178 49.52 -21.33 -33.69
C ALA A 178 50.35 -22.62 -33.48
N ALA A 179 49.87 -23.54 -32.64
CA ALA A 179 50.48 -24.85 -32.43
C ALA A 179 50.42 -25.73 -33.70
N GLY A 180 49.31 -25.66 -34.45
CA GLY A 180 49.11 -26.36 -35.72
C GLY A 180 50.14 -25.97 -36.78
N LEU A 181 50.36 -24.66 -36.98
CA LEU A 181 51.40 -24.15 -37.88
C LEU A 181 52.80 -24.63 -37.48
N ALA A 182 53.14 -24.56 -36.18
CA ALA A 182 54.44 -25.03 -35.69
C ALA A 182 54.67 -26.55 -35.92
N LYS A 183 53.61 -27.37 -35.82
CA LYS A 183 53.67 -28.81 -36.11
C LYS A 183 53.68 -29.14 -37.61
N LEU A 184 53.23 -28.22 -38.47
CA LEU A 184 53.12 -28.45 -39.91
C LEU A 184 54.50 -28.67 -40.56
N PHE A 185 55.56 -28.07 -40.01
CA PHE A 185 56.96 -28.25 -40.44
C PHE A 185 57.58 -29.61 -40.06
N THR A 186 57.00 -30.37 -39.13
CA THR A 186 57.55 -31.67 -38.69
C THR A 186 56.66 -32.85 -39.06
N LEU A 187 55.34 -32.69 -38.93
CA LEU A 187 54.34 -33.71 -39.25
C LEU A 187 53.12 -33.01 -39.88
N PRO A 188 53.12 -32.80 -41.22
CA PRO A 188 52.13 -31.95 -41.90
C PRO A 188 50.69 -32.43 -41.73
N LEU A 189 50.47 -33.75 -41.65
CA LEU A 189 49.15 -34.34 -41.42
C LEU A 189 48.55 -33.89 -40.07
N THR A 190 49.33 -33.95 -38.98
CA THR A 190 48.89 -33.45 -37.68
C THR A 190 48.77 -31.92 -37.64
N GLY A 191 49.66 -31.19 -38.32
CA GLY A 191 49.55 -29.73 -38.43
C GLY A 191 48.25 -29.29 -39.11
N ALA A 192 47.87 -29.96 -40.20
CA ALA A 192 46.61 -29.73 -40.91
C ALA A 192 45.39 -30.03 -40.04
N LEU A 193 45.39 -31.16 -39.31
CA LEU A 193 44.30 -31.52 -38.40
C LEU A 193 44.12 -30.47 -37.29
N PHE A 194 45.19 -30.07 -36.61
CA PHE A 194 45.13 -29.04 -35.57
C PHE A 194 44.66 -27.67 -36.10
N CYS A 195 45.11 -27.28 -37.30
CA CYS A 195 44.68 -26.03 -37.95
C CYS A 195 43.18 -26.05 -38.33
N GLY A 196 42.69 -27.20 -38.82
CA GLY A 196 41.27 -27.43 -39.07
C GLY A 196 40.42 -27.38 -37.80
N THR A 197 40.85 -28.06 -36.73
CA THR A 197 40.17 -28.02 -35.42
C THR A 197 40.16 -26.60 -34.84
N GLY A 198 41.26 -25.85 -34.95
CA GLY A 198 41.32 -24.44 -34.54
C GLY A 198 40.35 -23.55 -35.32
N SER A 199 40.21 -23.76 -36.63
CA SER A 199 39.23 -23.07 -37.47
C SER A 199 37.78 -23.36 -37.03
N VAL A 200 37.46 -24.62 -36.70
CA VAL A 200 36.14 -25.01 -36.18
C VAL A 200 35.86 -24.39 -34.81
N LEU A 201 36.85 -24.32 -33.92
CA LEU A 201 36.71 -23.68 -32.61
C LEU A 201 36.47 -22.17 -32.72
N ILE A 202 37.15 -21.47 -33.64
CA ILE A 202 36.89 -20.05 -33.90
C ILE A 202 35.49 -19.87 -34.53
N GLY A 203 35.07 -20.76 -35.43
CA GLY A 203 33.70 -20.77 -35.97
C GLY A 203 32.63 -20.91 -34.88
N LEU A 204 32.84 -21.81 -33.91
CA LEU A 204 31.99 -21.97 -32.72
C LEU A 204 32.03 -20.72 -31.81
N GLY A 205 33.20 -20.10 -31.62
CA GLY A 205 33.33 -18.84 -30.90
C GLY A 205 32.56 -17.69 -31.54
N LEU A 206 32.61 -17.57 -32.87
CA LEU A 206 31.85 -16.59 -33.65
C LEU A 206 30.34 -16.88 -33.66
N LEU A 207 29.94 -18.15 -33.70
CA LEU A 207 28.53 -18.54 -33.53
C LEU A 207 28.02 -18.18 -32.12
N SER A 208 28.83 -18.40 -31.08
CA SER A 208 28.56 -17.94 -29.72
C SER A 208 28.49 -16.41 -29.62
N LEU A 209 29.28 -15.68 -30.42
CA LEU A 209 29.23 -14.21 -30.53
C LEU A 209 27.86 -13.76 -31.07
N VAL A 210 27.40 -14.35 -32.18
CA VAL A 210 26.08 -14.06 -32.75
C VAL A 210 24.97 -14.42 -31.76
N LEU A 211 25.06 -15.56 -31.08
CA LEU A 211 24.08 -15.97 -30.06
C LEU A 211 24.05 -14.97 -28.88
N CYS A 212 25.21 -14.47 -28.47
CA CYS A 212 25.37 -13.45 -27.42
C CYS A 212 24.77 -12.10 -27.83
N ILE A 213 25.00 -11.64 -29.07
CA ILE A 213 24.36 -10.43 -29.62
C ILE A 213 22.84 -10.60 -29.72
N LEU A 214 22.35 -11.76 -30.18
CA LEU A 214 20.91 -12.03 -30.24
C LEU A 214 20.28 -12.10 -28.84
N TYR A 215 21.00 -12.65 -27.86
CA TYR A 215 20.59 -12.65 -26.46
C TYR A 215 20.44 -11.22 -25.92
N TYR A 216 21.51 -10.43 -25.90
CA TYR A 216 21.44 -9.07 -25.39
C TYR A 216 20.52 -8.15 -26.21
N GLY A 217 20.52 -8.27 -27.54
CA GLY A 217 19.72 -7.44 -28.44
C GLY A 217 18.22 -7.79 -28.51
N LYS A 218 17.80 -9.00 -28.11
CA LYS A 218 16.39 -9.43 -28.15
C LYS A 218 15.80 -9.67 -26.75
N VAL A 219 16.59 -10.20 -25.81
CA VAL A 219 16.12 -10.55 -24.47
C VAL A 219 16.07 -9.33 -23.55
N LEU A 220 17.12 -8.50 -23.47
CA LEU A 220 17.07 -7.28 -22.65
C LEU A 220 15.87 -6.36 -22.97
N PRO A 221 15.59 -5.98 -24.25
CA PRO A 221 14.44 -5.14 -24.56
C PRO A 221 13.09 -5.89 -24.51
N ALA A 222 13.08 -7.22 -24.38
CA ALA A 222 11.88 -7.97 -24.00
C ALA A 222 11.66 -7.91 -22.49
N CYS A 223 12.71 -8.10 -21.68
CA CYS A 223 12.67 -7.97 -20.22
C CYS A 223 12.26 -6.57 -19.76
N MET A 224 12.80 -5.50 -20.37
CA MET A 224 12.38 -4.12 -20.04
C MET A 224 10.90 -3.87 -20.32
N ARG A 225 10.37 -4.39 -21.45
CA ARG A 225 8.94 -4.31 -21.78
C ARG A 225 8.09 -5.16 -20.84
N GLY A 226 8.55 -6.37 -20.49
CA GLY A 226 7.89 -7.26 -19.54
C GLY A 226 7.81 -6.66 -18.14
N LEU A 227 8.91 -6.07 -17.65
CA LEU A 227 8.97 -5.41 -16.34
C LEU A 227 8.07 -4.17 -16.29
N GLY A 228 8.09 -3.33 -17.33
CA GLY A 228 7.17 -2.19 -17.46
C GLY A 228 5.69 -2.62 -17.53
N SER A 229 5.40 -3.74 -18.20
CA SER A 229 4.06 -4.35 -18.23
C SER A 229 3.63 -4.84 -16.83
N MET A 230 4.50 -5.54 -16.11
CA MET A 230 4.24 -6.02 -14.74
C MET A 230 4.00 -4.86 -13.77
N PHE A 231 4.76 -3.76 -13.90
CA PHE A 231 4.63 -2.57 -13.05
C PHE A 231 3.34 -1.78 -13.33
N ASN A 232 2.98 -1.62 -14.61
CA ASN A 232 1.69 -1.03 -14.98
C ASN A 232 0.50 -1.93 -14.58
N TRP A 233 0.68 -3.26 -14.62
CA TRP A 233 -0.36 -4.22 -14.21
C TRP A 233 -0.57 -4.23 -12.70
N SER A 234 0.49 -4.19 -11.88
CA SER A 234 0.36 -4.12 -10.41
C SER A 234 -0.29 -2.82 -9.94
N ILE A 235 0.09 -1.68 -10.54
CA ILE A 235 -0.58 -0.38 -10.32
C ILE A 235 -2.05 -0.44 -10.79
N GLY A 236 -2.33 -1.06 -11.93
CA GLY A 236 -3.69 -1.28 -12.43
C GLY A 236 -4.56 -2.14 -11.50
N LEU A 237 -3.97 -3.15 -10.87
CA LEU A 237 -4.62 -4.00 -9.87
C LEU A 237 -5.01 -3.20 -8.62
N PHE A 238 -4.12 -2.33 -8.16
CA PHE A 238 -4.37 -1.42 -7.04
C PHE A 238 -5.43 -0.36 -7.36
N ARG A 239 -5.51 0.10 -8.63
CA ARG A 239 -6.53 1.05 -9.07
C ARG A 239 -7.92 0.42 -9.20
N ARG A 240 -8.03 -0.83 -9.66
CA ARG A 240 -9.31 -1.54 -9.80
C ARG A 240 -10.03 -1.85 -8.48
N ARG A 241 -9.33 -1.92 -7.35
CA ARG A 241 -9.98 -2.12 -6.03
C ARG A 241 -10.71 -0.89 -5.49
N ARG A 242 -10.48 0.32 -6.04
CA ARG A 242 -11.13 1.59 -5.64
C ARG A 242 -12.34 1.95 -6.51
N SER A 243 -13.14 0.96 -6.90
CA SER A 243 -14.35 1.16 -7.73
C SER A 243 -15.48 0.18 -7.39
N CYS A 244 -15.43 -0.41 -6.19
CA CYS A 244 -16.44 -1.35 -5.66
C CYS A 244 -16.68 -1.12 -4.15
N VAL A 245 -16.37 0.08 -3.67
CA VAL A 245 -16.69 0.67 -2.36
C VAL A 245 -17.10 2.10 -2.67
#